data_AF-A0A3D2CEP5-F1
#
_entry.id   AF-A0A3D2CEP5-F1
#
_cell.length_a   1.000
_cell.length_b   1.000
_cell.length_c   1.000
_cell.angle_alpha   90.00
_cell.angle_beta   90.00
_cell.angle_gamma   90.00
#
_symmetry.space_group_name_H-M   'P 1'
#
loop_
_entity.id
_entity.type
_entity.pdbx_description
1 polymer ?
#
loop_
_entity_poly.entity_id
_entity_poly.type
_entity_poly.pdbx_seq_one_letter_code
_entity_poly.pdbx_strand_id
1 'polypeptide(L)'
;AFAGQTFHYTGDWDADIAVRNLFAEAMSPRDSGWSAWAGARMWRGDDVYLWDFWPMDNLNLMGGGGAYKKNGWELRAAIGLNRLSSGAFQQQSVTVQTPGEVEATDVEVLDRQRTVAALRVGRTGQVGGVSLRGRVYTELHRLPEGQRTVEARLTEDLPADRGFTIGTEWSTWGWSDGAFAHVWYRHSRGLASFSELGVPERGYAPDGSLTGARTHLFAVAGNHENERFGLLWGAWLRSFKDADETTADWDDRIETAVGVRPAVFIGRHGVIATEFSHQRFVSSGLIPQKESVGAPALRQFALMPGVQLRPGQMSRPWIHLTYAYGQLNDDARWLWPERDPRFSSNHHHRLGIGVEWWFDSASYRPGGVR
;
A
#
# COMPACT_ATOMS: atom_id res chain seq x y z
N ALA A 1 -12.74 24.54 -9.17
CA ALA A 1 -11.98 24.21 -10.39
C ALA A 1 -11.77 22.71 -10.39
N PHE A 2 -12.22 22.01 -11.43
CA PHE A 2 -11.82 20.62 -11.65
C PHE A 2 -10.33 20.64 -12.03
N ALA A 3 -9.50 19.80 -11.40
CA ALA A 3 -8.07 19.73 -11.64
C ALA A 3 -7.64 18.26 -11.66
N GLY A 4 -6.71 17.91 -12.55
CA GLY A 4 -6.22 16.55 -12.76
C GLY A 4 -6.36 16.09 -14.22
N GLN A 5 -5.79 14.93 -14.55
CA GLN A 5 -5.99 14.24 -15.83
C GLN A 5 -7.26 13.37 -15.76
N THR A 6 -8.42 13.97 -15.53
CA THR A 6 -9.67 13.23 -15.66
C THR A 6 -9.95 13.00 -17.14
N PHE A 7 -10.44 11.81 -17.50
CA PHE A 7 -10.84 11.48 -18.87
C PHE A 7 -11.61 12.64 -19.52
N HIS A 8 -11.21 13.01 -20.74
CA HIS A 8 -11.79 14.11 -21.53
C HIS A 8 -11.52 15.55 -21.05
N TYR A 9 -10.86 15.78 -19.91
CA TYR A 9 -10.55 17.15 -19.44
C TYR A 9 -9.36 17.77 -20.16
N THR A 10 -8.30 16.97 -20.38
CA THR A 10 -7.04 17.41 -21.00
C THR A 10 -7.02 17.23 -22.51
N GLY A 11 -7.97 16.48 -23.08
CA GLY A 11 -7.93 16.04 -24.48
C GLY A 11 -6.86 14.99 -24.77
N ASP A 12 -6.18 14.49 -23.74
CA ASP A 12 -5.30 13.32 -23.80
C ASP A 12 -6.14 12.06 -23.60
N TRP A 13 -5.99 11.12 -24.53
CA TRP A 13 -6.75 9.87 -24.60
C TRP A 13 -5.88 8.65 -24.33
N ASP A 14 -4.57 8.85 -24.18
CA ASP A 14 -3.66 7.78 -23.84
C ASP A 14 -3.98 7.33 -22.40
N ALA A 15 -4.25 6.03 -22.26
CA ALA A 15 -4.56 5.42 -20.98
C ALA A 15 -3.57 4.27 -20.75
N ASP A 16 -2.80 4.36 -19.67
CA ASP A 16 -1.95 3.28 -19.20
C ASP A 16 -2.82 2.19 -18.55
N ILE A 17 -3.31 1.26 -19.38
CA ILE A 17 -4.09 0.11 -18.89
C ILE A 17 -3.13 -0.96 -18.36
N ALA A 18 -3.09 -1.12 -17.04
CA ALA A 18 -2.31 -2.18 -16.40
C ALA A 18 -3.14 -3.45 -16.16
N VAL A 19 -2.71 -4.58 -16.73
CA VAL A 19 -3.24 -5.91 -16.38
C VAL A 19 -2.56 -6.39 -15.10
N ARG A 20 -3.22 -6.22 -13.95
CA ARG A 20 -2.63 -6.52 -12.63
C ARG A 20 -2.89 -7.93 -12.10
N ASN A 21 -3.89 -8.61 -12.65
CA ASN A 21 -4.25 -9.99 -12.32
C ASN A 21 -4.49 -10.77 -13.62
N LEU A 22 -3.67 -11.80 -13.85
CA LEU A 22 -3.82 -12.74 -14.96
C LEU A 22 -3.30 -14.09 -14.48
N PHE A 23 -4.20 -14.91 -13.93
CA PHE A 23 -3.85 -16.20 -13.32
C PHE A 23 -4.97 -17.23 -13.52
N ALA A 24 -4.60 -18.51 -13.47
CA ALA A 24 -5.52 -19.62 -13.34
C ALA A 24 -5.59 -20.06 -11.87
N GLU A 25 -6.79 -20.38 -11.36
CA GLU A 25 -6.98 -20.96 -10.03
C GLU A 25 -7.80 -22.25 -10.13
N ALA A 26 -7.22 -23.33 -9.64
CA ALA A 26 -7.90 -24.60 -9.43
C ALA A 26 -8.46 -24.63 -8.01
N MET A 27 -9.75 -24.93 -7.89
CA MET A 27 -10.43 -25.13 -6.62
C MET A 27 -10.88 -26.57 -6.53
N SER A 28 -10.74 -27.18 -5.36
CA SER A 28 -11.25 -28.54 -5.17
C SER A 28 -12.78 -28.59 -5.30
N PRO A 29 -13.37 -29.79 -5.49
CA PRO A 29 -14.79 -30.02 -5.22
C PRO A 29 -15.20 -29.46 -3.85
N ARG A 30 -16.47 -29.07 -3.68
CA ARG A 30 -17.02 -28.62 -2.40
C ARG A 30 -16.55 -29.57 -1.28
N ASP A 31 -16.05 -29.00 -0.19
CA ASP A 31 -15.66 -29.64 1.09
C ASP A 31 -14.18 -30.03 1.31
N SER A 32 -13.31 -30.04 0.29
CA SER A 32 -11.89 -30.37 0.55
C SER A 32 -11.06 -29.19 1.09
N GLY A 33 -11.49 -27.95 0.81
CA GLY A 33 -10.91 -26.72 1.37
C GLY A 33 -9.64 -26.21 0.68
N TRP A 34 -9.14 -26.90 -0.36
CA TRP A 34 -7.92 -26.52 -1.06
C TRP A 34 -8.18 -25.67 -2.31
N SER A 35 -7.31 -24.69 -2.55
CA SER A 35 -7.14 -24.05 -3.86
C SER A 35 -5.67 -23.88 -4.20
N ALA A 36 -5.37 -23.80 -5.49
CA ALA A 36 -4.03 -23.54 -6.01
C ALA A 36 -4.12 -22.61 -7.21
N TRP A 37 -3.15 -21.72 -7.38
CA TRP A 37 -3.12 -20.75 -8.47
C TRP A 37 -1.73 -20.62 -9.07
N ALA A 38 -1.69 -20.23 -10.34
CA ALA A 38 -0.47 -19.87 -11.06
C ALA A 38 -0.74 -18.71 -12.04
N GLY A 39 0.17 -17.75 -12.10
CA GLY A 39 0.08 -16.55 -12.94
C GLY A 39 0.49 -15.27 -12.22
N ALA A 40 0.11 -14.13 -12.79
CA ALA A 40 0.27 -12.82 -12.19
C ALA A 40 -0.90 -12.54 -11.23
N ARG A 41 -0.62 -12.35 -9.95
CA ARG A 41 -1.65 -12.15 -8.92
C ARG A 41 -1.25 -11.08 -7.91
N MET A 42 -2.19 -10.19 -7.63
CA MET A 42 -2.18 -9.34 -6.44
C MET A 42 -2.63 -10.19 -5.24
N TRP A 43 -1.67 -10.63 -4.44
CA TRP A 43 -1.89 -11.44 -3.27
C TRP A 43 -2.01 -10.54 -2.04
N ARG A 44 -3.27 -10.28 -1.64
CA ARG A 44 -3.63 -9.30 -0.62
C ARG A 44 -4.55 -9.84 0.46
N GLY A 45 -4.60 -9.13 1.58
CA GLY A 45 -5.53 -9.35 2.69
C GLY A 45 -6.37 -8.12 2.99
N ASP A 46 -6.65 -7.92 4.26
CA ASP A 46 -7.47 -6.82 4.75
C ASP A 46 -6.66 -5.50 4.74
N ASP A 47 -7.34 -4.40 4.49
CA ASP A 47 -6.78 -3.08 4.26
C ASP A 47 -7.25 -2.05 5.29
N VAL A 48 -6.54 -0.93 5.34
CA VAL A 48 -6.99 0.27 6.04
C VAL A 48 -7.68 1.17 5.02
N TYR A 49 -8.98 0.93 4.82
CA TYR A 49 -9.76 1.56 3.76
C TYR A 49 -9.60 3.10 3.65
N LEU A 50 -9.65 3.83 4.77
CA LEU A 50 -9.49 5.30 4.75
C LEU A 50 -8.13 5.78 4.25
N TRP A 51 -7.12 4.91 4.30
CA TRP A 51 -5.74 5.19 3.92
C TRP A 51 -5.30 4.44 2.65
N ASP A 52 -6.19 3.65 2.05
CA ASP A 52 -5.97 2.89 0.81
C ASP A 52 -4.66 2.08 0.79
N PHE A 53 -4.38 1.35 1.87
CA PHE A 53 -3.21 0.48 1.93
C PHE A 53 -3.45 -0.80 2.73
N TRP A 54 -2.65 -1.81 2.41
CA TRP A 54 -2.65 -3.13 3.03
C TRP A 54 -1.47 -3.25 4.02
N PRO A 55 -1.70 -3.29 5.34
CA PRO A 55 -0.61 -3.28 6.31
C PRO A 55 0.28 -4.52 6.30
N MET A 56 -0.27 -5.67 5.90
CA MET A 56 0.38 -6.96 6.11
C MET A 56 0.74 -7.62 4.77
N ASP A 57 -0.21 -8.25 4.11
CA ASP A 57 -0.04 -8.95 2.85
C ASP A 57 -0.43 -8.06 1.67
N ASN A 58 0.59 -7.59 0.97
CA ASN A 58 0.45 -6.74 -0.20
C ASN A 58 1.55 -7.08 -1.19
N LEU A 59 1.38 -8.18 -1.92
CA LEU A 59 2.38 -8.64 -2.88
C LEU A 59 1.79 -8.70 -4.29
N ASN A 60 2.49 -8.14 -5.26
CA ASN A 60 2.25 -8.37 -6.67
C ASN A 60 3.26 -9.43 -7.16
N LEU A 61 2.78 -10.65 -7.43
CA LEU A 61 3.63 -11.80 -7.73
C LEU A 61 3.34 -12.33 -9.12
N MET A 62 4.39 -12.60 -9.90
CA MET A 62 4.32 -13.56 -11.00
C MET A 62 4.85 -14.91 -10.47
N GLY A 63 3.95 -15.88 -10.28
CA GLY A 63 4.33 -17.15 -9.68
C GLY A 63 3.15 -18.06 -9.42
N GLY A 64 3.11 -18.66 -8.24
CA GLY A 64 2.02 -19.54 -7.85
C GLY A 64 1.88 -19.68 -6.34
N GLY A 65 0.78 -20.28 -5.92
CA GLY A 65 0.51 -20.49 -4.51
C GLY A 65 -0.68 -21.39 -4.27
N GLY A 66 -0.92 -21.68 -3.00
CA GLY A 66 -2.01 -22.52 -2.55
C GLY A 66 -2.66 -21.99 -1.28
N ALA A 67 -3.91 -22.36 -1.08
CA ALA A 67 -4.65 -22.10 0.12
C ALA A 67 -5.35 -23.36 0.62
N TYR A 68 -5.48 -23.46 1.93
CA TYR A 68 -6.31 -24.45 2.61
C TYR A 68 -7.19 -23.76 3.64
N LYS A 69 -8.49 -24.04 3.62
CA LYS A 69 -9.46 -23.53 4.59
C LYS A 69 -10.36 -24.65 5.06
N LYS A 70 -10.34 -24.96 6.37
CA LYS A 70 -11.22 -25.97 6.97
C LYS A 70 -11.39 -25.72 8.47
N ASN A 71 -12.60 -25.91 8.99
CA ASN A 71 -12.89 -25.82 10.43
C ASN A 71 -12.39 -24.51 11.08
N GLY A 72 -12.48 -23.40 10.33
CA GLY A 72 -11.99 -22.08 10.72
C GLY A 72 -10.47 -21.91 10.75
N TRP A 73 -9.69 -22.91 10.35
CA TRP A 73 -8.28 -22.73 9.99
C TRP A 73 -8.14 -22.21 8.56
N GLU A 74 -7.13 -21.38 8.36
CA GLU A 74 -6.72 -20.85 7.07
C GLU A 74 -5.19 -20.96 6.95
N LEU A 75 -4.71 -21.60 5.89
CA LEU A 75 -3.30 -21.63 5.50
C LEU A 75 -3.22 -21.10 4.08
N ARG A 76 -2.30 -20.17 3.81
CA ARG A 76 -1.98 -19.73 2.45
C ARG A 76 -0.48 -19.64 2.29
N ALA A 77 0.03 -20.11 1.17
CA ALA A 77 1.42 -19.97 0.80
C ALA A 77 1.53 -19.53 -0.65
N ALA A 78 2.55 -18.74 -0.97
CA ALA A 78 2.83 -18.28 -2.32
C ALA A 78 4.34 -18.16 -2.53
N ILE A 79 4.79 -18.36 -3.75
CA ILE A 79 6.14 -18.03 -4.21
C ILE A 79 6.03 -17.37 -5.57
N GLY A 80 6.81 -16.32 -5.79
CA GLY A 80 6.83 -15.63 -7.07
C GLY A 80 8.03 -14.74 -7.24
N LEU A 81 8.09 -14.16 -8.44
CA LEU A 81 9.14 -13.29 -8.89
C LEU A 81 8.55 -11.92 -9.22
N ASN A 82 9.35 -10.89 -9.05
CA ASN A 82 9.10 -9.57 -9.63
C ASN A 82 10.42 -8.96 -10.13
N ARG A 83 10.33 -8.15 -11.18
CA ARG A 83 11.47 -7.43 -11.78
C ARG A 83 11.05 -6.00 -12.10
N LEU A 84 11.76 -5.04 -11.53
CA LEU A 84 11.57 -3.62 -11.76
C LEU A 84 12.41 -3.17 -12.94
N SER A 85 11.77 -2.45 -13.87
CA SER A 85 12.44 -1.85 -15.02
C SER A 85 13.02 -0.47 -14.74
N SER A 86 12.70 0.15 -13.61
CA SER A 86 13.15 1.49 -13.24
C SER A 86 14.39 1.49 -12.35
N GLY A 87 15.13 2.60 -12.39
CA GLY A 87 16.20 2.92 -11.43
C GLY A 87 17.51 2.13 -11.58
N ALA A 88 17.68 1.33 -12.64
CA ALA A 88 18.88 0.51 -12.88
C ALA A 88 19.29 -0.34 -11.64
N PHE A 89 18.32 -0.79 -10.86
CA PHE A 89 18.54 -1.58 -9.64
C PHE A 89 18.29 -3.08 -9.88
N GLN A 90 17.29 -3.40 -10.70
CA GLN A 90 16.93 -4.78 -11.07
C GLN A 90 17.07 -5.04 -12.57
N GLN A 91 16.84 -4.05 -13.42
CA GLN A 91 17.00 -4.19 -14.85
C GLN A 91 17.74 -2.99 -15.43
N GLN A 92 18.63 -3.24 -16.40
CA GLN A 92 19.26 -2.20 -17.20
C GLN A 92 19.54 -2.75 -18.59
N SER A 93 19.20 -1.96 -19.61
CA SER A 93 19.64 -2.15 -20.98
C SER A 93 20.51 -0.98 -21.41
N VAL A 94 21.50 -1.26 -22.25
CA VAL A 94 22.34 -0.24 -22.89
C VAL A 94 22.25 -0.38 -24.39
N THR A 95 22.08 0.75 -25.07
CA THR A 95 22.05 0.82 -26.52
C THR A 95 23.47 0.75 -27.06
N VAL A 96 23.77 -0.27 -27.86
CA VAL A 96 25.07 -0.46 -28.52
C VAL A 96 24.91 -0.45 -30.03
N GLN A 97 25.93 0.03 -30.74
CA GLN A 97 25.96 -0.04 -32.20
C GLN A 97 26.16 -1.49 -32.65
N THR A 98 25.25 -1.99 -33.49
CA THR A 98 25.41 -3.32 -34.08
C THR A 98 26.51 -3.25 -35.15
N PRO A 99 27.58 -4.07 -35.09
CA PRO A 99 28.64 -4.02 -36.09
C PRO A 99 28.12 -4.26 -37.51
N GLY A 100 28.29 -3.26 -38.40
CA GLY A 100 27.88 -3.36 -39.80
C GLY A 100 26.44 -2.94 -40.10
N GLU A 101 25.68 -2.50 -39.10
CA GLU A 101 24.34 -1.95 -39.27
C GLU A 101 24.30 -0.46 -38.89
N VAL A 102 23.30 0.26 -39.41
CA VAL A 102 23.05 1.67 -39.05
C VAL A 102 22.18 1.77 -37.80
N GLU A 103 21.43 0.72 -37.49
CA GLU A 103 20.53 0.65 -36.34
C GLU A 103 21.29 0.15 -35.10
N ALA A 104 21.01 0.79 -33.97
CA ALA A 104 21.55 0.37 -32.68
C ALA A 104 20.62 -0.67 -32.03
N THR A 105 21.20 -1.58 -31.25
CA THR A 105 20.47 -2.62 -30.51
C THR A 105 20.59 -2.37 -29.01
N ASP A 106 19.50 -2.57 -28.28
CA ASP A 106 19.52 -2.59 -26.82
C ASP A 106 19.98 -3.96 -26.32
N VAL A 107 21.05 -3.97 -25.53
CA VAL A 107 21.57 -5.16 -24.85
C VAL A 107 21.23 -5.07 -23.38
N GLU A 108 20.55 -6.07 -22.85
CA GLU A 108 20.29 -6.20 -21.42
C GLU A 108 21.60 -6.54 -20.71
N VAL A 109 22.07 -5.63 -19.86
CA VAL A 109 23.32 -5.79 -19.08
C VAL A 109 23.05 -6.16 -17.63
N LEU A 110 21.82 -6.00 -17.17
CA LEU A 110 21.37 -6.37 -15.83
C LEU A 110 19.95 -6.95 -15.89
N ASP A 111 19.78 -8.14 -15.32
CA ASP A 111 18.47 -8.73 -14.98
C ASP A 111 18.56 -9.45 -13.62
N ARG A 112 18.11 -8.78 -12.56
CA ARG A 112 17.99 -9.30 -11.20
C ARG A 112 16.52 -9.43 -10.86
N GLN A 113 16.06 -10.67 -10.69
CA GLN A 113 14.69 -10.94 -10.30
C GLN A 113 14.59 -11.10 -8.78
N ARG A 114 13.69 -10.35 -8.14
CA ARG A 114 13.38 -10.49 -6.71
C ARG A 114 12.47 -11.69 -6.54
N THR A 115 12.95 -12.71 -5.84
CA THR A 115 12.14 -13.83 -5.39
C THR A 115 11.48 -13.51 -4.05
N VAL A 116 10.19 -13.77 -3.95
CA VAL A 116 9.40 -13.61 -2.73
C VAL A 116 8.69 -14.92 -2.43
N ALA A 117 8.86 -15.43 -1.22
CA ALA A 117 8.06 -16.52 -0.67
C ALA A 117 7.25 -16.00 0.52
N ALA A 118 5.97 -16.30 0.58
CA ALA A 118 5.08 -15.82 1.63
C ALA A 118 4.23 -16.94 2.22
N LEU A 119 3.96 -16.86 3.52
CA LEU A 119 3.15 -17.80 4.28
C LEU A 119 2.23 -17.03 5.22
N ARG A 120 0.95 -17.40 5.23
CA ARG A 120 -0.08 -16.87 6.12
C ARG A 120 -0.83 -18.00 6.78
N VAL A 121 -0.90 -17.99 8.10
CA VAL A 121 -1.65 -18.95 8.91
C VAL A 121 -2.67 -18.19 9.74
N GLY A 122 -3.92 -18.65 9.79
CA GLY A 122 -4.97 -18.00 10.53
C GLY A 122 -5.96 -18.97 11.17
N ARG A 123 -6.61 -18.50 12.23
CA ARG A 123 -7.69 -19.20 12.93
C ARG A 123 -8.83 -18.23 13.20
N THR A 124 -10.04 -18.63 12.82
CA THR A 124 -11.29 -17.91 13.08
C THR A 124 -12.18 -18.69 14.03
N GLY A 125 -12.59 -18.10 15.15
CA GLY A 125 -13.55 -18.66 16.11
C GLY A 125 -14.68 -17.68 16.41
N GLN A 126 -15.58 -18.09 17.29
CA GLN A 126 -16.65 -17.24 17.81
C GLN A 126 -16.62 -17.23 19.34
N VAL A 127 -16.83 -16.05 19.93
CA VAL A 127 -16.94 -15.84 21.38
C VAL A 127 -18.12 -14.90 21.62
N GLY A 128 -19.15 -15.37 22.33
CA GLY A 128 -20.30 -14.53 22.68
C GLY A 128 -21.04 -13.92 21.47
N GLY A 129 -21.16 -14.66 20.36
CA GLY A 129 -21.80 -14.17 19.12
C GLY A 129 -20.90 -13.29 18.24
N VAL A 130 -19.73 -12.90 18.72
CA VAL A 130 -18.74 -12.12 17.97
C VAL A 130 -17.71 -13.06 17.35
N SER A 131 -17.37 -12.82 16.08
CA SER A 131 -16.30 -13.56 15.40
C SER A 131 -14.95 -12.94 15.72
N LEU A 132 -13.94 -13.79 15.94
CA LEU A 132 -12.55 -13.41 16.18
C LEU A 132 -11.64 -14.20 15.25
N ARG A 133 -10.70 -13.52 14.60
CA ARG A 133 -9.68 -14.12 13.74
C ARG A 133 -8.30 -13.61 14.13
N GLY A 134 -7.39 -14.53 14.38
CA GLY A 134 -5.96 -14.25 14.49
C GLY A 134 -5.23 -14.78 13.26
N ARG A 135 -4.24 -14.04 12.75
CA ARG A 135 -3.33 -14.48 11.69
C ARG A 135 -1.89 -14.15 12.02
N VAL A 136 -1.00 -15.02 11.57
CA VAL A 136 0.45 -14.82 11.48
C VAL A 136 0.84 -14.82 10.02
N TYR A 137 1.73 -13.91 9.66
CA TYR A 137 2.17 -13.67 8.30
C TYR A 137 3.69 -13.58 8.23
N THR A 138 4.28 -14.16 7.20
CA THR A 138 5.73 -14.08 6.96
C THR A 138 6.04 -13.95 5.47
N GLU A 139 7.10 -13.21 5.16
CA GLU A 139 7.68 -13.09 3.82
C GLU A 139 9.19 -13.33 3.89
N LEU A 140 9.74 -13.97 2.87
CA LEU A 140 11.17 -14.10 2.62
C LEU A 140 11.46 -13.51 1.24
N HIS A 141 12.44 -12.61 1.17
CA HIS A 141 12.84 -11.95 -0.05
C HIS A 141 14.31 -12.24 -0.34
N ARG A 142 14.62 -12.45 -1.62
CA ARG A 142 15.98 -12.58 -2.14
C ARG A 142 16.09 -11.83 -3.45
N LEU A 143 17.19 -11.12 -3.64
CA LEU A 143 17.59 -10.53 -4.91
C LEU A 143 19.04 -10.95 -5.17
N PRO A 144 19.36 -11.55 -6.33
CA PRO A 144 20.74 -11.96 -6.63
C PRO A 144 21.64 -10.73 -6.76
N GLU A 145 22.96 -10.94 -6.76
CA GLU A 145 23.92 -9.91 -7.17
C GLU A 145 23.81 -9.63 -8.66
N GLY A 146 24.42 -8.53 -9.11
CA GLY A 146 24.51 -8.20 -10.53
C GLY A 146 25.51 -7.07 -10.76
N GLN A 147 25.69 -6.69 -12.02
CA GLN A 147 26.55 -5.57 -12.38
C GLN A 147 25.77 -4.60 -13.26
N ARG A 148 25.86 -3.31 -12.97
CA ARG A 148 25.26 -2.27 -13.80
C ARG A 148 26.33 -1.42 -14.46
N THR A 149 26.03 -0.88 -15.63
CA THR A 149 26.88 0.08 -16.31
C THR A 149 26.54 1.49 -15.81
N VAL A 150 27.51 2.18 -15.22
CA VAL A 150 27.36 3.58 -14.77
C VAL A 150 27.81 4.54 -15.87
N GLU A 151 28.93 4.21 -16.53
CA GLU A 151 29.45 4.91 -17.69
C GLU A 151 30.00 3.89 -18.70
N ALA A 152 30.29 4.29 -19.95
CA ALA A 152 30.62 3.39 -21.06
C ALA A 152 31.74 2.35 -20.80
N ARG A 153 32.56 2.54 -19.76
CA ARG A 153 33.60 1.59 -19.32
C ARG A 153 33.64 1.39 -17.80
N LEU A 154 32.67 1.93 -17.07
CA LEU A 154 32.59 1.83 -15.61
C LEU A 154 31.37 1.00 -15.24
N THR A 155 31.63 -0.14 -14.63
CA THR A 155 30.60 -0.99 -14.03
C THR A 155 30.59 -0.82 -12.52
N GLU A 156 29.42 -0.96 -11.93
CA GLU A 156 29.21 -0.99 -10.49
C GLU A 156 28.63 -2.36 -10.11
N ASP A 157 29.25 -2.99 -9.12
CA ASP A 157 28.76 -4.23 -8.54
C ASP A 157 27.58 -3.94 -7.63
N LEU A 158 26.47 -4.63 -7.87
CA LEU A 158 25.29 -4.62 -7.02
C LEU A 158 25.30 -5.89 -6.17
N PRO A 159 25.39 -5.79 -4.84
CA PRO A 159 25.47 -6.97 -3.98
C PRO A 159 24.17 -7.77 -4.00
N ALA A 160 24.25 -9.05 -3.65
CA ALA A 160 23.06 -9.84 -3.37
C ALA A 160 22.35 -9.29 -2.12
N ASP A 161 21.02 -9.27 -2.16
CA ASP A 161 20.18 -8.75 -1.08
C ASP A 161 19.19 -9.79 -0.57
N ARG A 162 18.83 -9.65 0.70
CA ARG A 162 17.84 -10.49 1.37
C ARG A 162 17.01 -9.69 2.34
N GLY A 163 15.85 -10.19 2.67
CA GLY A 163 15.00 -9.59 3.68
C GLY A 163 13.90 -10.53 4.14
N PHE A 164 13.28 -10.19 5.25
CA PHE A 164 12.11 -10.91 5.72
C PHE A 164 11.08 -9.96 6.33
N THR A 165 9.83 -10.38 6.30
CA THR A 165 8.73 -9.78 7.03
C THR A 165 8.15 -10.81 7.99
N ILE A 166 7.78 -10.38 9.19
CA ILE A 166 6.89 -11.12 10.08
C ILE A 166 5.80 -10.18 10.60
N GLY A 167 4.57 -10.64 10.67
CA GLY A 167 3.46 -9.84 11.14
C GLY A 167 2.32 -10.66 11.73
N THR A 168 1.44 -9.97 12.43
CA THR A 168 0.23 -10.52 13.02
C THR A 168 -0.95 -9.61 12.74
N GLU A 169 -2.11 -10.21 12.49
CA GLU A 169 -3.39 -9.52 12.36
C GLU A 169 -4.38 -10.12 13.37
N TRP A 170 -5.10 -9.26 14.07
CA TRP A 170 -6.25 -9.60 14.89
C TRP A 170 -7.47 -8.87 14.38
N SER A 171 -8.53 -9.63 14.12
CA SER A 171 -9.72 -9.14 13.45
C SER A 171 -10.96 -9.61 14.18
N THR A 172 -11.91 -8.72 14.40
CA THR A 172 -13.18 -9.04 15.01
C THR A 172 -14.33 -8.40 14.25
N TRP A 173 -15.49 -9.07 14.20
CA TRP A 173 -16.70 -8.57 13.54
C TRP A 173 -17.96 -9.26 14.07
N GLY A 174 -19.13 -8.72 13.72
CA GLY A 174 -20.43 -9.34 13.99
C GLY A 174 -21.16 -8.85 15.24
N TRP A 175 -20.70 -7.77 15.90
CA TRP A 175 -21.46 -7.12 16.99
C TRP A 175 -22.50 -6.11 16.49
N SER A 176 -22.40 -5.71 15.23
CA SER A 176 -23.39 -4.91 14.51
C SER A 176 -23.25 -5.19 13.02
N ASP A 177 -24.29 -4.89 12.24
CA ASP A 177 -24.25 -5.00 10.79
C ASP A 177 -23.09 -4.17 10.23
N GLY A 178 -22.29 -4.76 9.32
CA GLY A 178 -21.15 -4.09 8.69
C GLY A 178 -20.00 -3.71 9.63
N ALA A 179 -20.07 -4.05 10.93
CA ALA A 179 -19.07 -3.66 11.90
C ALA A 179 -17.89 -4.63 11.97
N PHE A 180 -16.69 -4.06 12.03
CA PHE A 180 -15.44 -4.80 12.14
C PHE A 180 -14.35 -3.96 12.79
N ALA A 181 -13.31 -4.62 13.29
CA ALA A 181 -12.10 -3.98 13.78
C ALA A 181 -10.91 -4.88 13.50
N HIS A 182 -9.81 -4.27 13.13
CA HIS A 182 -8.56 -4.90 12.77
C HIS A 182 -7.40 -4.22 13.49
N VAL A 183 -6.45 -5.03 13.92
CA VAL A 183 -5.18 -4.59 14.49
C VAL A 183 -4.07 -5.36 13.81
N TRP A 184 -3.09 -4.66 13.28
CA TRP A 184 -1.91 -5.23 12.63
C TRP A 184 -0.65 -4.77 13.33
N TYR A 185 0.30 -5.68 13.41
CA TYR A 185 1.70 -5.37 13.64
C TYR A 185 2.55 -6.09 12.62
N ARG A 186 3.52 -5.40 12.03
CA ARG A 186 4.46 -5.92 11.04
C ARG A 186 5.86 -5.42 11.35
N HIS A 187 6.82 -6.34 11.30
CA HIS A 187 8.24 -6.05 11.33
C HIS A 187 8.90 -6.58 10.07
N SER A 188 9.69 -5.74 9.41
CA SER A 188 10.44 -6.09 8.20
C SER A 188 11.91 -5.72 8.36
N ARG A 189 12.80 -6.50 7.73
CA ARG A 189 14.23 -6.24 7.65
C ARG A 189 14.78 -6.45 6.24
N GLY A 190 15.87 -5.76 5.93
CA GLY A 190 16.57 -5.90 4.68
C GLY A 190 15.73 -5.41 3.49
N LEU A 191 15.85 -6.13 2.38
CA LEU A 191 15.06 -5.92 1.17
C LEU A 191 13.54 -5.87 1.41
N ALA A 192 13.04 -6.56 2.45
CA ALA A 192 11.61 -6.61 2.79
C ALA A 192 11.08 -5.33 3.44
N SER A 193 11.96 -4.41 3.87
CA SER A 193 11.58 -3.10 4.39
C SER A 193 11.02 -2.18 3.30
N PHE A 194 11.27 -2.52 2.03
CA PHE A 194 10.81 -1.81 0.84
C PHE A 194 9.73 -2.64 0.12
N SER A 195 8.74 -1.94 -0.46
CA SER A 195 7.74 -2.60 -1.32
C SER A 195 8.44 -3.35 -2.46
N GLU A 196 7.87 -4.47 -2.86
CA GLU A 196 8.25 -5.21 -4.06
C GLU A 196 8.16 -4.36 -5.34
N LEU A 197 7.30 -3.34 -5.35
CA LEU A 197 7.19 -2.38 -6.45
C LEU A 197 8.05 -1.11 -6.26
N GLY A 198 8.78 -0.99 -5.15
CA GLY A 198 9.62 0.16 -4.86
C GLY A 198 11.09 -0.11 -5.15
N VAL A 199 11.75 0.85 -5.81
CA VAL A 199 13.22 0.86 -5.92
C VAL A 199 13.78 1.59 -4.69
N PRO A 200 14.71 0.99 -3.94
CA PRO A 200 15.50 1.73 -2.96
C PRO A 200 16.37 2.73 -3.71
N GLU A 201 16.12 4.02 -3.56
CA GLU A 201 16.89 5.03 -4.31
C GLU A 201 18.15 5.47 -3.56
N ARG A 202 18.17 5.33 -2.23
CA ARG A 202 19.20 5.81 -1.29
C ARG A 202 19.22 4.95 -0.03
N GLY A 203 20.14 5.25 0.88
CA GLY A 203 20.17 4.61 2.20
C GLY A 203 20.77 3.21 2.21
N TYR A 204 21.79 2.99 1.38
CA TYR A 204 22.50 1.72 1.27
C TYR A 204 23.55 1.60 2.38
N ALA A 205 23.78 0.38 2.84
CA ALA A 205 24.93 0.08 3.69
C ALA A 205 26.25 0.36 2.92
N PRO A 206 27.40 0.47 3.62
CA PRO A 206 28.70 0.70 2.97
C PRO A 206 29.09 -0.34 1.91
N ASP A 207 28.52 -1.55 2.00
CA ASP A 207 28.71 -2.64 1.02
C ASP A 207 27.71 -2.59 -0.16
N GLY A 208 26.86 -1.57 -0.22
CA GLY A 208 25.80 -1.40 -1.22
C GLY A 208 24.51 -2.19 -0.94
N SER A 209 24.46 -2.96 0.15
CA SER A 209 23.29 -3.81 0.46
C SER A 209 22.23 -3.06 1.27
N LEU A 210 21.05 -3.67 1.37
CA LEU A 210 19.93 -3.16 2.16
C LEU A 210 19.83 -3.82 3.54
N THR A 211 20.82 -4.65 3.92
CA THR A 211 20.72 -5.56 5.08
C THR A 211 20.39 -4.85 6.40
N GLY A 212 20.84 -3.60 6.57
CA GLY A 212 20.58 -2.77 7.75
C GLY A 212 19.14 -2.26 7.87
N ALA A 213 18.43 -2.15 6.75
CA ALA A 213 17.11 -1.51 6.69
C ALA A 213 16.09 -2.26 7.55
N ARG A 214 15.21 -1.52 8.23
CA ARG A 214 14.17 -2.07 9.09
C ARG A 214 12.92 -1.21 9.11
N THR A 215 11.77 -1.87 9.18
CA THR A 215 10.47 -1.22 9.34
C THR A 215 9.70 -1.86 10.47
N HIS A 216 9.08 -1.04 11.31
CA HIS A 216 8.00 -1.42 12.21
C HIS A 216 6.74 -0.71 11.75
N LEU A 217 5.65 -1.44 11.55
CA LEU A 217 4.36 -0.90 11.19
C LEU A 217 3.31 -1.43 12.17
N PHE A 218 2.63 -0.50 12.83
CA PHE A 218 1.42 -0.78 13.59
C PHE A 218 0.26 -0.09 12.87
N ALA A 219 -0.83 -0.81 12.64
CA ALA A 219 -2.01 -0.25 12.00
C ALA A 219 -3.27 -0.75 12.71
N VAL A 220 -4.31 0.06 12.66
CA VAL A 220 -5.63 -0.27 13.16
C VAL A 220 -6.68 0.28 12.21
N ALA A 221 -7.77 -0.44 12.01
CA ALA A 221 -8.89 0.01 11.20
C ALA A 221 -10.18 -0.59 11.72
N GLY A 222 -11.30 0.09 11.50
CA GLY A 222 -12.57 -0.48 11.88
C GLY A 222 -13.75 0.33 11.38
N ASN A 223 -14.89 -0.33 11.42
CA ASN A 223 -16.18 0.26 11.15
C ASN A 223 -17.14 -0.10 12.28
N HIS A 224 -17.98 0.84 12.66
CA HIS A 224 -19.19 0.56 13.43
C HIS A 224 -20.34 1.29 12.77
N GLU A 225 -21.42 0.57 12.44
CA GLU A 225 -22.60 1.18 11.86
C GLU A 225 -23.89 0.59 12.41
N ASN A 226 -24.94 1.39 12.32
CA ASN A 226 -26.33 1.03 12.51
C ASN A 226 -27.17 1.69 11.39
N GLU A 227 -28.49 1.59 11.47
CA GLU A 227 -29.40 2.10 10.44
C GLU A 227 -29.30 3.61 10.17
N ARG A 228 -28.80 4.41 11.12
CA ARG A 228 -28.78 5.88 11.05
C ARG A 228 -27.39 6.49 11.07
N PHE A 229 -26.41 5.78 11.63
CA PHE A 229 -25.08 6.31 11.87
C PHE A 229 -24.03 5.25 11.54
N GLY A 230 -22.92 5.69 10.96
CA GLY A 230 -21.72 4.89 10.81
C GLY A 230 -20.48 5.67 11.24
N LEU A 231 -19.48 4.98 11.75
CA LEU A 231 -18.16 5.50 12.05
C LEU A 231 -17.12 4.56 11.46
N LEU A 232 -16.47 5.01 10.41
CA LEU A 232 -15.32 4.35 9.82
C LEU A 232 -14.05 5.03 10.32
N TRP A 233 -13.01 4.26 10.63
CA TRP A 233 -11.78 4.80 11.18
C TRP A 233 -10.56 3.97 10.78
N GLY A 234 -9.40 4.60 10.76
CA GLY A 234 -8.15 3.97 10.42
C GLY A 234 -6.96 4.79 10.89
N ALA A 235 -5.94 4.12 11.42
CA ALA A 235 -4.71 4.76 11.84
C ALA A 235 -3.52 3.85 11.63
N TRP A 236 -2.34 4.44 11.48
CA TRP A 236 -1.09 3.71 11.42
C TRP A 236 0.08 4.52 11.97
N LEU A 237 1.09 3.80 12.42
CA LEU A 237 2.38 4.26 12.89
C LEU A 237 3.44 3.42 12.21
N ARG A 238 4.36 4.06 11.48
CA ARG A 238 5.50 3.42 10.85
C ARG A 238 6.78 4.00 11.39
N SER A 239 7.69 3.16 11.86
CA SER A 239 9.10 3.54 12.04
C SER A 239 9.89 2.87 10.94
N PHE A 240 10.60 3.66 10.16
CA PHE A 240 11.50 3.21 9.11
C PHE A 240 12.91 3.68 9.45
N LYS A 241 13.86 2.76 9.30
CA LYS A 241 15.28 3.06 9.26
C LYS A 241 15.89 2.38 8.04
N ASP A 242 16.70 3.09 7.27
CA ASP A 242 17.39 2.54 6.12
C ASP A 242 18.62 1.69 6.52
N ALA A 243 19.47 1.33 5.55
CA ALA A 243 20.61 0.46 5.78
C ALA A 243 21.92 1.20 6.05
N ASP A 244 21.94 2.53 5.99
CA ASP A 244 23.17 3.30 6.11
C ASP A 244 23.59 3.49 7.59
N GLU A 245 24.78 4.05 7.81
CA GLU A 245 25.31 4.32 9.14
C GLU A 245 25.00 5.75 9.64
N THR A 246 24.28 6.55 8.85
CA THR A 246 23.90 7.91 9.18
C THR A 246 22.88 7.91 10.32
N THR A 247 23.11 8.75 11.32
CA THR A 247 22.25 8.82 12.52
C THR A 247 21.32 10.02 12.52
N ALA A 248 21.74 11.10 11.85
CA ALA A 248 20.94 12.28 11.59
C ALA A 248 20.46 12.27 10.13
N ASP A 249 19.72 11.23 9.76
CA ASP A 249 19.18 11.07 8.40
C ASP A 249 17.74 11.54 8.31
N TRP A 250 17.42 12.19 7.20
CA TRP A 250 16.11 12.68 6.82
C TRP A 250 15.14 11.57 6.41
N ASP A 251 15.65 10.52 5.76
CA ASP A 251 14.82 9.41 5.27
C ASP A 251 14.51 8.35 6.35
N ASP A 252 15.32 8.29 7.41
CA ASP A 252 14.99 7.70 8.71
C ASP A 252 13.84 8.46 9.39
N ARG A 253 12.69 7.81 9.57
CA ARG A 253 11.48 8.51 10.03
C ARG A 253 10.53 7.66 10.85
N ILE A 254 9.82 8.35 11.73
CA ILE A 254 8.61 7.87 12.38
C ILE A 254 7.43 8.65 11.78
N GLU A 255 6.54 7.94 11.11
CA GLU A 255 5.37 8.44 10.43
C GLU A 255 4.10 7.97 11.13
N THR A 256 3.10 8.83 11.16
CA THR A 256 1.80 8.58 11.78
C THR A 256 0.69 9.14 10.91
N ALA A 257 -0.42 8.42 10.87
CA ALA A 257 -1.66 8.92 10.30
C ALA A 257 -2.86 8.42 11.09
N VAL A 258 -3.87 9.27 11.25
CA VAL A 258 -5.15 8.95 11.91
C VAL A 258 -6.28 9.57 11.11
N GLY A 259 -7.29 8.79 10.78
CA GLY A 259 -8.44 9.18 9.99
C GLY A 259 -9.73 8.63 10.59
N VAL A 260 -10.77 9.46 10.61
CA VAL A 260 -12.12 9.09 11.04
C VAL A 260 -13.14 9.66 10.06
N ARG A 261 -14.14 8.87 9.72
CA ARG A 261 -15.23 9.23 8.81
C ARG A 261 -16.58 8.88 9.42
N PRO A 262 -17.17 9.75 10.27
CA PRO A 262 -18.55 9.60 10.68
C PRO A 262 -19.51 9.90 9.51
N ALA A 263 -20.61 9.17 9.45
CA ALA A 263 -21.67 9.37 8.47
C ALA A 263 -23.05 9.23 9.12
N VAL A 264 -23.99 10.03 8.63
CA VAL A 264 -25.42 9.93 8.97
C VAL A 264 -26.18 9.47 7.73
N PHE A 265 -26.98 8.42 7.89
CA PHE A 265 -27.85 7.89 6.84
C PHE A 265 -29.24 8.50 6.93
N ILE A 266 -29.73 9.02 5.81
CA ILE A 266 -31.00 9.75 5.70
C ILE A 266 -31.94 8.95 4.78
N GLY A 267 -32.92 8.31 5.40
CA GLY A 267 -33.79 7.37 4.70
C GLY A 267 -32.99 6.19 4.14
N ARG A 268 -33.40 5.69 2.97
CA ARG A 268 -32.76 4.52 2.35
C ARG A 268 -31.50 4.87 1.55
N HIS A 269 -31.41 6.09 1.02
CA HIS A 269 -30.43 6.42 -0.01
C HIS A 269 -29.52 7.60 0.35
N GLY A 270 -29.96 8.52 1.20
CA GLY A 270 -29.18 9.71 1.53
C GLY A 270 -28.06 9.37 2.53
N VAL A 271 -26.91 10.01 2.35
CA VAL A 271 -25.81 9.97 3.31
C VAL A 271 -25.15 11.35 3.39
N ILE A 272 -24.81 11.75 4.61
CA ILE A 272 -23.89 12.86 4.86
C ILE A 272 -22.70 12.29 5.61
N ALA A 273 -21.57 12.16 4.94
CA ALA A 273 -20.32 11.77 5.55
C ALA A 273 -19.43 12.99 5.79
N THR A 274 -18.65 12.96 6.85
CA THR A 274 -17.52 13.87 7.04
C THR A 274 -16.27 13.05 7.26
N GLU A 275 -15.11 13.55 6.90
CA GLU A 275 -13.84 12.91 7.19
C GLU A 275 -12.91 13.91 7.87
N PHE A 276 -12.23 13.47 8.92
CA PHE A 276 -11.12 14.18 9.53
C PHE A 276 -9.88 13.30 9.48
N SER A 277 -8.76 13.86 9.04
CA SER A 277 -7.49 13.15 9.05
C SER A 277 -6.33 14.03 9.49
N HIS A 278 -5.35 13.39 10.11
CA HIS A 278 -4.09 13.99 10.50
C HIS A 278 -2.94 13.06 10.13
N GLN A 279 -1.93 13.60 9.46
CA GLN A 279 -0.71 12.91 9.09
C GLN A 279 0.47 13.72 9.61
N ARG A 280 1.49 13.03 10.10
CA ARG A 280 2.72 13.65 10.58
C ARG A 280 3.88 12.67 10.42
N PHE A 281 5.06 13.20 10.15
CA PHE A 281 6.28 12.45 10.40
C PHE A 281 7.33 13.28 11.13
N VAL A 282 8.26 12.57 11.75
CA VAL A 282 9.45 13.14 12.38
C VAL A 282 10.65 12.35 11.91
N SER A 283 11.76 13.05 11.73
CA SER A 283 13.03 12.52 11.32
C SER A 283 14.14 13.20 12.14
N SER A 284 15.26 12.51 12.31
CA SER A 284 16.44 13.06 13.01
C SER A 284 17.27 13.98 12.09
N GLY A 285 17.12 13.85 10.78
CA GLY A 285 17.81 14.69 9.79
C GLY A 285 17.13 16.03 9.55
N LEU A 286 17.82 16.87 8.78
CA LEU A 286 17.34 18.18 8.39
C LEU A 286 16.33 18.07 7.25
N ILE A 287 15.26 18.88 7.30
CA ILE A 287 14.39 19.09 6.14
C ILE A 287 15.26 19.70 5.02
N PRO A 288 15.40 19.07 3.83
CA PRO A 288 16.41 19.45 2.84
C PRO A 288 16.38 20.92 2.40
N GLN A 289 15.20 21.54 2.35
CA GLN A 289 15.04 22.94 1.93
C GLN A 289 15.07 23.94 3.09
N LYS A 290 14.75 23.50 4.32
CA LYS A 290 14.69 24.35 5.50
C LYS A 290 16.01 24.38 6.28
N GLU A 291 16.84 23.36 6.08
CA GLU A 291 18.10 23.12 6.81
C GLU A 291 17.90 23.08 8.34
N SER A 292 16.72 22.68 8.79
CA SER A 292 16.40 22.49 10.21
C SER A 292 15.67 21.18 10.43
N VAL A 293 15.81 20.61 11.62
CA VAL A 293 14.91 19.54 12.08
C VAL A 293 13.49 20.10 12.15
N GLY A 294 12.50 19.25 11.88
CA GLY A 294 11.10 19.62 11.97
C GLY A 294 10.18 18.41 12.01
N ALA A 295 8.90 18.68 12.10
CA ALA A 295 7.85 17.68 12.18
C ALA A 295 6.73 18.01 11.19
N PRO A 296 6.95 17.81 9.88
CA PRO A 296 5.93 18.04 8.86
C PRO A 296 4.61 17.35 9.20
N ALA A 297 3.52 18.10 9.09
CA ALA A 297 2.19 17.59 9.34
C ALA A 297 1.13 18.21 8.42
N LEU A 298 0.13 17.40 8.11
CA LEU A 298 -1.07 17.76 7.36
C LEU A 298 -2.30 17.43 8.21
N ARG A 299 -3.29 18.32 8.19
CA ARG A 299 -4.66 18.06 8.67
C ARG A 299 -5.62 18.23 7.52
N GLN A 300 -6.61 17.37 7.42
CA GLN A 300 -7.66 17.50 6.42
C GLN A 300 -9.04 17.30 7.05
N PHE A 301 -10.00 18.09 6.60
CA PHE A 301 -11.41 17.93 6.84
C PHE A 301 -12.13 17.80 5.50
N ALA A 302 -13.13 16.92 5.40
CA ALA A 302 -14.01 16.84 4.24
C ALA A 302 -15.48 16.69 4.64
N LEU A 303 -16.36 17.29 3.85
CA LEU A 303 -17.81 17.13 3.91
C LEU A 303 -18.29 16.51 2.59
N MET A 304 -19.02 15.41 2.70
CA MET A 304 -19.38 14.55 1.59
C MET A 304 -20.87 14.14 1.65
N PRO A 305 -21.79 15.04 1.25
CA PRO A 305 -23.18 14.65 1.03
C PRO A 305 -23.28 13.81 -0.25
N GLY A 306 -24.07 12.76 -0.22
CA GLY A 306 -24.21 11.86 -1.36
C GLY A 306 -25.41 10.93 -1.27
N VAL A 307 -25.44 10.03 -2.24
CA VAL A 307 -26.48 9.01 -2.39
C VAL A 307 -25.86 7.64 -2.61
N GLN A 308 -26.47 6.63 -1.99
CA GLN A 308 -26.08 5.22 -2.06
C GLN A 308 -27.33 4.34 -2.18
N LEU A 309 -27.18 3.06 -2.54
CA LEU A 309 -28.34 2.17 -2.76
C LEU A 309 -29.03 1.72 -1.46
N ARG A 310 -28.29 1.70 -0.35
CA ARG A 310 -28.75 1.31 0.99
C ARG A 310 -27.84 1.94 2.05
N PRO A 311 -28.30 2.16 3.30
CA PRO A 311 -27.45 2.62 4.40
C PRO A 311 -26.21 1.72 4.61
N GLY A 312 -25.12 2.30 5.13
CA GLY A 312 -23.86 1.60 5.41
C GLY A 312 -22.62 2.33 4.87
N GLN A 313 -21.53 2.31 5.64
CA GLN A 313 -20.24 2.94 5.32
C GLN A 313 -19.53 2.24 4.17
N MET A 314 -19.71 0.93 4.07
CA MET A 314 -19.17 0.07 3.00
C MET A 314 -20.19 -0.18 1.88
N SER A 315 -21.30 0.56 1.87
CA SER A 315 -22.33 0.44 0.83
C SER A 315 -21.86 1.15 -0.44
N ARG A 316 -21.84 0.44 -1.57
CA ARG A 316 -21.50 0.98 -2.88
C ARG A 316 -22.49 0.49 -3.95
N PRO A 317 -22.67 1.24 -5.07
CA PRO A 317 -22.01 2.51 -5.42
C PRO A 317 -22.39 3.69 -4.52
N TRP A 318 -21.50 4.66 -4.40
CA TRP A 318 -21.71 5.92 -3.69
C TRP A 318 -21.37 7.08 -4.62
N ILE A 319 -22.35 7.95 -4.90
CA ILE A 319 -22.16 9.19 -5.65
C ILE A 319 -22.21 10.33 -4.65
N HIS A 320 -21.21 11.21 -4.66
CA HIS A 320 -21.10 12.26 -3.66
C HIS A 320 -20.53 13.56 -4.22
N LEU A 321 -20.91 14.66 -3.57
CA LEU A 321 -20.16 15.90 -3.63
C LEU A 321 -19.05 15.82 -2.57
N THR A 322 -17.93 16.50 -2.79
CA THR A 322 -16.88 16.62 -1.78
C THR A 322 -16.43 18.06 -1.70
N TYR A 323 -16.54 18.66 -0.52
CA TYR A 323 -15.74 19.81 -0.14
C TYR A 323 -14.65 19.33 0.82
N ALA A 324 -13.39 19.60 0.52
CA ALA A 324 -12.27 19.28 1.39
C ALA A 324 -11.42 20.51 1.68
N TYR A 325 -11.01 20.65 2.93
CA TYR A 325 -10.09 21.65 3.43
C TYR A 325 -8.86 20.97 4.02
N GLY A 326 -7.67 21.34 3.57
CA GLY A 326 -6.39 20.86 4.06
C GLY A 326 -5.57 22.00 4.66
N GLN A 327 -4.84 21.69 5.73
CA GLN A 327 -3.93 22.61 6.40
C GLN A 327 -2.56 21.95 6.62
N LEU A 328 -1.52 22.54 6.03
CA LEU A 328 -0.12 22.19 6.29
C LEU A 328 0.41 22.98 7.50
N ASN A 329 1.32 22.41 8.28
CA ASN A 329 2.12 23.21 9.20
C ASN A 329 3.33 23.83 8.46
N ASP A 330 4.06 24.72 9.14
CA ASP A 330 5.19 25.41 8.52
C ASP A 330 6.25 24.45 7.99
N ASP A 331 6.58 23.40 8.73
CA ASP A 331 7.56 22.38 8.32
C ASP A 331 7.12 21.61 7.07
N ALA A 332 5.83 21.30 6.93
CA ALA A 332 5.32 20.59 5.76
C ALA A 332 5.35 21.44 4.49
N ARG A 333 5.33 22.77 4.60
CA ARG A 333 5.48 23.64 3.43
C ARG A 333 6.86 23.51 2.80
N TRP A 334 7.91 23.34 3.61
CA TRP A 334 9.29 23.15 3.17
C TRP A 334 9.57 21.80 2.49
N LEU A 335 8.56 20.92 2.38
CA LEU A 335 8.63 19.73 1.56
C LEU A 335 8.33 20.01 0.08
N TRP A 336 7.77 21.18 -0.22
CA TRP A 336 7.43 21.62 -1.56
C TRP A 336 8.45 22.65 -2.05
N PRO A 337 8.81 22.65 -3.34
CA PRO A 337 9.61 23.74 -3.91
C PRO A 337 8.96 25.10 -3.65
N GLU A 338 9.76 26.16 -3.47
CA GLU A 338 9.26 27.49 -3.12
C GLU A 338 8.21 28.06 -4.09
N ARG A 339 8.28 27.65 -5.36
CA ARG A 339 7.34 28.07 -6.42
C ARG A 339 6.01 27.33 -6.38
N ASP A 340 5.90 26.26 -5.60
CA ASP A 340 4.67 25.49 -5.46
C ASP A 340 3.64 26.27 -4.62
N PRO A 341 2.36 26.34 -5.02
CA PRO A 341 1.31 26.98 -4.20
C PRO A 341 1.17 26.41 -2.78
N ARG A 342 1.61 25.18 -2.55
CA ARG A 342 1.65 24.53 -1.21
C ARG A 342 2.78 25.05 -0.32
N PHE A 343 3.80 25.66 -0.91
CA PHE A 343 4.82 26.37 -0.16
C PHE A 343 4.30 27.74 0.30
N SER A 344 3.64 28.50 -0.59
CA SER A 344 3.19 29.87 -0.31
C SER A 344 1.92 29.94 0.55
N SER A 345 1.03 28.95 0.46
CA SER A 345 -0.17 28.84 1.29
C SER A 345 -0.12 27.58 2.13
N ASN A 346 -0.40 27.69 3.43
CA ASN A 346 -0.64 26.54 4.30
C ASN A 346 -2.08 26.03 4.24
N HIS A 347 -2.98 26.69 3.51
CA HIS A 347 -4.39 26.34 3.40
C HIS A 347 -4.76 25.93 1.97
N HIS A 348 -5.50 24.83 1.84
CA HIS A 348 -5.92 24.28 0.56
C HIS A 348 -7.39 23.87 0.57
N HIS A 349 -8.11 24.22 -0.49
CA HIS A 349 -9.52 23.87 -0.65
C HIS A 349 -9.72 23.07 -1.94
N ARG A 350 -10.55 22.04 -1.88
CA ARG A 350 -10.94 21.24 -3.05
C ARG A 350 -12.45 21.07 -3.06
N LEU A 351 -13.04 21.18 -4.24
CA LEU A 351 -14.44 20.88 -4.49
C LEU A 351 -14.49 19.87 -5.64
N GLY A 352 -15.25 18.80 -5.47
CA GLY A 352 -15.36 17.75 -6.48
C GLY A 352 -16.69 17.02 -6.44
N ILE A 353 -16.92 16.25 -7.49
CA ILE A 353 -17.99 15.27 -7.58
C ILE A 353 -17.30 13.93 -7.80
N GLY A 354 -17.67 12.93 -7.01
CA GLY A 354 -17.06 11.61 -7.03
C GLY A 354 -18.10 10.53 -7.18
N VAL A 355 -17.67 9.42 -7.76
CA VAL A 355 -18.37 8.15 -7.67
C VAL A 355 -17.36 7.07 -7.29
N GLU A 356 -17.74 6.25 -6.32
CA GLU A 356 -16.97 5.08 -5.94
C GLU A 356 -17.86 3.83 -6.07
N TRP A 357 -17.30 2.76 -6.61
CA TRP A 357 -17.99 1.48 -6.72
C TRP A 357 -17.02 0.31 -6.59
N TRP A 358 -17.57 -0.83 -6.19
CA TRP A 358 -16.93 -2.13 -6.33
C TRP A 358 -18.01 -3.19 -6.49
N PHE A 359 -17.63 -4.29 -7.12
CA PHE A 359 -18.46 -5.48 -7.26
C PHE A 359 -17.74 -6.62 -6.55
N ASP A 360 -18.46 -7.35 -5.70
CA ASP A 360 -17.95 -8.56 -5.02
C ASP A 360 -16.60 -8.38 -4.28
N SER A 361 -16.45 -7.30 -3.51
CA SER A 361 -15.25 -7.09 -2.68
C SER A 361 -15.18 -8.09 -1.53
N ALA A 362 -14.11 -8.88 -1.50
CA ALA A 362 -13.83 -9.82 -0.42
C ALA A 362 -13.30 -9.12 0.85
N SER A 363 -12.76 -7.90 0.75
CA SER A 363 -12.20 -7.14 1.89
C SER A 363 -13.31 -6.54 2.78
N TYR A 364 -14.45 -6.18 2.19
CA TYR A 364 -15.51 -5.43 2.90
C TYR A 364 -16.75 -6.27 3.24
N ARG A 365 -16.61 -7.61 3.18
CA ARG A 365 -17.59 -8.59 3.68
C ARG A 365 -16.97 -9.44 4.78
N PRO A 366 -16.98 -8.99 6.04
CA PRO A 366 -16.52 -9.82 7.16
C PRO A 366 -17.33 -11.12 7.19
N GLY A 367 -16.66 -12.28 7.08
CA GLY A 367 -17.32 -13.59 7.13
C GLY A 367 -17.50 -14.31 5.79
N GLY A 368 -17.12 -13.72 4.65
CA GLY A 368 -16.95 -14.48 3.40
C GLY A 368 -18.20 -15.22 2.89
N VAL A 369 -19.40 -14.65 3.08
CA VAL A 369 -20.59 -15.17 2.41
C VAL A 369 -20.51 -14.76 0.94
N ARG A 370 -20.23 -15.74 0.08
CA ARG A 370 -20.57 -15.71 -1.35
C ARG A 370 -22.04 -16.00 -1.53
#